data_AF-A0AAU8UFS1-F1
#
_entry.id   AF-A0AAU8UFS1-F1
#
_cell.length_a   1.000
_cell.length_b   1.000
_cell.length_c   1.000
_cell.angle_alpha   90.00
_cell.angle_beta   90.00
_cell.angle_gamma   90.00
#
_symmetry.space_group_name_H-M   'P 1'
#
loop_
_entity.id
_entity.type
_entity.pdbx_description
1 polymer ?
#
loop_
_entity_poly.entity_id
_entity_poly.type
_entity_poly.pdbx_seq_one_letter_code
_entity_poly.pdbx_strand_id
1 'polypeptide(L)'
;MYQSSDIANPPPETLLRIIAAQTEIARLGLDLGSVMAYVADLMPRLTRAAGAPFEFEGRPLALGVSVGIAVLPDDGTEMDALIEHADQAMYEVKRSRPHRAQRDDVTA
;
A
#
# COMPACT_ATOMS: atom_id res chain seq x y z
N MET A 1 -23.03 17.04 -7.44
CA MET A 1 -23.19 17.06 -5.97
C MET A 1 -22.58 15.75 -5.45
N TYR A 2 -21.28 15.73 -5.17
CA TYR A 2 -20.60 14.55 -4.65
C TYR A 2 -20.87 14.54 -3.14
N GLN A 3 -21.85 13.78 -2.67
CA GLN A 3 -22.01 13.55 -1.23
C GLN A 3 -20.75 12.84 -0.76
N SER A 4 -20.04 13.46 0.20
CA SER A 4 -18.94 12.85 0.95
C SER A 4 -19.41 11.50 1.46
N SER A 5 -19.04 10.46 0.71
CA SER A 5 -19.41 9.08 0.98
C SER A 5 -18.70 8.68 2.26
N ASP A 6 -19.46 8.13 3.19
CA ASP A 6 -19.00 7.52 4.44
C ASP A 6 -17.78 6.63 4.17
N ILE A 7 -16.58 7.16 4.42
CA ILE A 7 -15.38 6.35 4.46
C ILE A 7 -15.49 5.60 5.77
N ALA A 8 -15.95 4.34 5.72
CA ALA A 8 -16.03 3.50 6.90
C ALA A 8 -14.70 3.58 7.65
N ASN A 9 -14.74 4.04 8.90
CA ASN A 9 -13.54 4.25 9.69
C ASN A 9 -12.84 2.90 9.87
N PRO A 10 -11.56 2.73 9.50
CA PRO A 10 -10.87 1.47 9.69
C PRO A 10 -10.88 1.09 11.17
N PRO A 11 -10.81 -0.21 11.50
CA PRO A 11 -10.95 -0.65 12.87
C PRO A 11 -9.80 -0.08 13.74
N PRO A 12 -10.02 0.15 15.05
CA PRO A 12 -9.07 0.88 15.90
C PRO A 12 -7.64 0.35 15.87
N GLU A 13 -7.45 -0.97 15.74
CA GLU A 13 -6.13 -1.58 15.61
C GLU A 13 -5.38 -1.17 14.33
N THR A 14 -6.11 -0.90 13.25
CA THR A 14 -5.54 -0.40 11.99
C THR A 14 -5.12 1.06 12.16
N LEU A 15 -5.97 1.88 12.77
CA LEU A 15 -5.63 3.27 13.08
C LEU A 15 -4.40 3.37 13.99
N LEU A 16 -4.32 2.54 15.02
CA LEU A 16 -3.16 2.49 15.92
C LEU A 16 -1.87 2.10 15.19
N ARG A 17 -1.94 1.19 14.20
CA ARG A 17 -0.77 0.84 13.37
C ARG A 17 -0.33 1.99 12.47
N ILE A 18 -1.27 2.71 11.88
CA ILE A 18 -0.97 3.90 11.06
C ILE A 18 -0.28 4.95 11.92
N ILE A 19 -0.86 5.26 13.08
CA ILE A 19 -0.30 6.23 14.03
C ILE A 19 1.10 5.80 14.49
N ALA A 20 1.31 4.52 14.80
CA ALA A 20 2.61 4.00 15.20
C ALA A 20 3.66 4.17 14.09
N ALA A 21 3.32 3.86 12.83
CA ALA A 21 4.23 4.03 11.70
C ALA A 21 4.58 5.51 11.46
N GLN A 22 3.59 6.40 11.53
CA GLN A 22 3.80 7.84 11.40
C GLN A 22 4.64 8.41 12.56
N THR A 23 4.41 7.92 13.78
CA THR A 23 5.19 8.30 14.97
C THR A 23 6.65 7.87 14.83
N GLU A 24 6.89 6.68 14.29
CA GLU A 24 8.23 6.18 14.05
C GLU A 24 8.97 7.02 13.00
N ILE A 25 8.33 7.35 11.87
CA ILE A 25 8.88 8.25 10.86
C ILE A 25 9.21 9.62 11.47
N ALA A 26 8.31 10.17 12.30
CA ALA A 26 8.55 11.43 13.00
C ALA A 26 9.74 11.36 13.98
N ARG A 27 9.93 10.21 14.65
CA ARG A 27 11.07 9.97 15.55
C ARG A 27 12.40 9.92 14.81
N LEU A 28 12.44 9.30 13.64
CA LEU A 28 13.63 9.23 12.78
C LEU A 28 14.01 10.61 12.22
N GLY A 29 13.06 11.52 12.09
CA GLY A 29 13.32 12.92 11.74
C GLY A 29 13.81 13.08 10.30
N LEU A 30 14.93 13.79 10.12
CA LEU A 30 15.51 14.10 8.80
C LEU A 30 16.54 13.06 8.33
N ASP A 31 16.73 11.97 9.08
CA ASP A 31 17.57 10.86 8.63
C ASP A 31 16.84 10.06 7.54
N LEU A 32 17.02 10.51 6.30
CA LEU A 32 16.43 9.88 5.14
C LEU A 32 16.80 8.40 5.03
N GLY A 33 18.03 8.02 5.36
CA GLY A 33 18.48 6.63 5.28
C GLY A 33 17.69 5.72 6.23
N SER A 34 17.56 6.14 7.49
CA SER A 34 16.80 5.40 8.49
C SER A 34 15.30 5.36 8.17
N VAL A 35 14.72 6.46 7.66
CA VAL A 35 13.32 6.49 7.23
C VAL A 35 13.08 5.50 6.08
N MET A 36 13.95 5.49 5.07
CA MET A 36 13.82 4.60 3.92
C MET A 36 13.95 3.13 4.34
N ALA A 37 14.89 2.80 5.22
CA ALA A 37 15.04 1.45 5.75
C ALA A 37 13.80 0.98 6.53
N TYR A 38 13.25 1.85 7.39
CA TYR A 38 12.03 1.57 8.13
C TYR A 38 10.82 1.33 7.20
N VAL A 39 10.63 2.22 6.22
CA VAL A 39 9.53 2.08 5.24
C VAL A 39 9.65 0.78 4.47
N ALA A 40 10.85 0.44 3.99
CA ALA A 40 11.09 -0.81 3.27
C ALA A 40 10.70 -2.06 4.09
N ASP A 41 11.04 -2.09 5.39
CA ASP A 41 10.64 -3.19 6.31
C ASP A 41 9.12 -3.24 6.56
N LEU A 42 8.45 -2.08 6.54
CA LEU A 42 7.01 -2.00 6.75
C LEU A 42 6.19 -2.49 5.54
N MET A 43 6.72 -2.38 4.32
CA MET A 43 5.99 -2.68 3.08
C MET A 43 5.36 -4.08 3.01
N PRO A 44 6.05 -5.19 3.35
CA PRO A 44 5.45 -6.52 3.35
C PRO A 44 4.26 -6.67 4.30
N ARG A 45 4.21 -5.87 5.37
CA ARG A 45 3.09 -5.86 6.32
C ARG A 45 1.90 -5.08 5.76
N LEU A 46 2.17 -3.95 5.11
CA LEU A 46 1.15 -3.13 4.44
C LEU A 46 0.46 -3.91 3.30
N THR A 47 1.24 -4.61 2.47
CA THR A 47 0.72 -5.44 1.38
C THR A 47 -0.23 -6.54 1.87
N ARG A 48 0.07 -7.16 3.03
CA ARG A 48 -0.81 -8.17 3.65
C ARG A 48 -2.07 -7.57 4.25
N ALA A 49 -1.97 -6.39 4.86
CA ALA A 49 -3.10 -5.71 5.49
C ALA A 49 -4.13 -5.21 4.45
N ALA A 50 -3.67 -4.86 3.24
CA ALA A 50 -4.52 -4.33 2.17
C ALA A 50 -5.61 -5.30 1.65
N GLY A 51 -5.66 -6.56 2.10
CA GLY A 51 -6.61 -7.57 1.63
C GLY A 51 -7.94 -7.65 2.39
N ALA A 52 -8.16 -6.83 3.41
CA ALA A 52 -9.45 -6.79 4.11
C ALA A 52 -10.53 -6.15 3.19
N PRO A 53 -11.72 -6.77 3.05
CA PRO A 53 -12.80 -6.18 2.29
C PRO A 53 -13.27 -4.88 2.95
N PHE A 54 -13.35 -3.82 2.17
CA PHE A 54 -13.90 -2.53 2.56
C PHE A 54 -15.33 -2.42 2.03
N GLU A 55 -16.27 -1.95 2.84
CA GLU A 55 -17.64 -1.72 2.36
C GLU A 55 -17.73 -0.40 1.61
N PHE A 56 -18.15 -0.47 0.34
CA PHE A 56 -18.44 0.69 -0.49
C PHE A 56 -19.83 0.53 -1.09
N GLU A 57 -20.74 1.47 -0.80
CA GLU A 57 -22.15 1.41 -1.25
C GLU A 57 -22.85 0.09 -0.88
N GLY A 58 -22.59 -0.44 0.32
CA GLY A 58 -23.16 -1.70 0.80
C GLY A 58 -22.61 -2.96 0.11
N ARG A 59 -21.50 -2.82 -0.64
CA ARG A 59 -20.83 -3.94 -1.33
C ARG A 59 -19.41 -4.14 -0.79
N PRO A 60 -18.98 -5.38 -0.51
CA PRO A 60 -17.61 -5.64 -0.12
C PRO A 60 -16.68 -5.49 -1.33
N LEU A 61 -15.74 -4.55 -1.24
CA LEU A 61 -14.66 -4.35 -2.20
C LEU A 61 -13.38 -4.95 -1.64
N ALA A 62 -12.78 -5.88 -2.38
CA ALA A 62 -11.43 -6.35 -2.10
C ALA A 62 -10.43 -5.30 -2.60
N LEU A 63 -9.74 -4.64 -1.68
CA LEU A 63 -8.63 -3.76 -2.01
C LEU A 63 -7.34 -4.58 -2.14
N GLY A 64 -6.35 -4.00 -2.82
CA GLY A 64 -5.03 -4.57 -2.97
C GLY A 64 -4.01 -3.49 -3.28
N VAL A 65 -2.88 -3.50 -2.59
CA VAL A 65 -1.80 -2.51 -2.75
C VAL A 65 -0.58 -3.17 -3.39
N SER A 66 -0.11 -2.66 -4.52
CA SER A 66 1.15 -3.09 -5.14
C SER A 66 2.23 -2.09 -4.75
N VAL A 67 3.41 -2.59 -4.39
CA VAL A 67 4.56 -1.79 -3.97
C VAL A 67 5.76 -2.23 -4.79
N GLY A 68 6.54 -1.27 -5.26
CA GLY A 68 7.84 -1.50 -5.87
C GLY A 68 8.92 -0.78 -5.07
N ILE A 69 10.09 -1.38 -5.02
CA ILE A 69 11.25 -0.90 -4.25
C ILE A 69 12.44 -0.90 -5.20
N ALA A 70 13.23 0.17 -5.15
CA ALA A 70 14.53 0.26 -5.80
C ALA A 70 15.59 0.59 -4.74
N VAL A 71 16.80 0.06 -4.92
CA VAL A 71 17.90 0.12 -3.97
C VAL A 71 19.14 0.72 -4.63
N LEU A 72 19.69 1.78 -4.05
CA LEU A 72 20.99 2.33 -4.45
C LEU A 72 22.13 1.51 -3.84
N PRO A 73 23.19 1.15 -4.59
CA PRO A 73 23.43 1.46 -6.02
C PRO A 73 22.92 0.41 -7.01
N ASP A 74 22.33 -0.68 -6.52
CA ASP A 74 22.01 -1.88 -7.32
C ASP A 74 21.03 -1.59 -8.48
N ASP A 75 20.03 -0.73 -8.25
CA ASP A 75 18.99 -0.33 -9.22
C ASP A 75 19.27 1.04 -9.85
N GLY A 76 20.45 1.61 -9.62
CA GLY A 76 20.88 2.88 -10.19
C GLY A 76 21.52 3.82 -9.17
N THR A 77 22.25 4.81 -9.70
CA THR A 77 22.96 5.83 -8.91
C THR A 77 22.30 7.21 -8.98
N GLU A 78 21.31 7.37 -9.86
CA GLU A 78 20.57 8.61 -10.08
C GLU A 78 19.10 8.44 -9.66
N MET A 79 18.50 9.51 -9.16
CA MET A 79 17.12 9.47 -8.63
C MET A 79 16.11 9.00 -9.68
N ASP A 80 16.21 9.51 -10.91
CA ASP A 80 15.28 9.13 -11.99
C ASP A 80 15.34 7.63 -12.30
N ALA A 81 16.53 7.04 -12.28
CA ALA A 81 16.72 5.60 -12.51
C ALA A 81 16.11 4.76 -11.37
N LEU A 82 16.23 5.20 -10.11
CA LEU A 82 15.62 4.53 -8.97
C LEU A 82 14.09 4.60 -9.01
N ILE A 83 13.53 5.75 -9.41
CA ILE A 83 12.08 5.91 -9.58
C ILE A 83 11.56 4.98 -10.68
N GLU A 84 12.23 4.94 -11.83
CA GLU A 84 11.86 4.07 -12.95
C GLU A 84 11.89 2.58 -12.55
N HIS A 85 12.93 2.14 -11.84
CA HIS A 85 13.02 0.77 -11.33
C HIS A 85 11.93 0.45 -10.31
N ALA A 86 11.65 1.37 -9.36
CA ALA A 86 10.60 1.18 -8.38
C ALA A 86 9.22 1.07 -9.05
N ASP A 87 8.93 1.90 -10.04
CA ASP A 87 7.67 1.85 -10.80
C ASP A 87 7.55 0.55 -11.60
N GLN A 88 8.63 0.12 -12.25
CA GLN A 88 8.65 -1.15 -12.99
C GLN A 88 8.38 -2.34 -12.06
N ALA A 89 9.06 -2.41 -10.92
CA ALA A 89 8.85 -3.45 -9.90
C ALA A 89 7.40 -3.44 -9.37
N MET A 90 6.83 -2.26 -9.12
CA MET A 90 5.44 -2.12 -8.69
C MET A 90 4.47 -2.61 -9.76
N TYR A 91 4.74 -2.29 -11.03
CA TYR A 91 3.89 -2.69 -12.15
C TYR A 91 3.92 -4.20 -12.40
N GLU A 92 5.07 -4.85 -12.24
CA GLU A 92 5.20 -6.30 -12.28
C GLU A 92 4.35 -6.98 -11.19
N VAL A 93 4.41 -6.47 -9.96
CA VAL A 93 3.56 -6.92 -8.85
C VAL A 93 2.07 -6.68 -9.13
N LYS A 94 1.73 -5.55 -9.76
CA LYS A 94 0.34 -5.25 -10.16
C LYS A 94 -0.18 -6.22 -11.21
N ARG A 95 0.63 -6.59 -12.21
CA ARG A 95 0.27 -7.51 -13.29
C ARG A 95 0.18 -8.96 -12.86
N SER A 96 1.02 -9.39 -11.91
CA SER A 96 1.02 -10.77 -11.41
C SER A 96 -0.19 -11.10 -10.54
N ARG A 97 -0.94 -10.08 -10.10
CA ARG A 97 -2.15 -10.28 -9.31
C ARG A 97 -3.31 -10.76 -10.17
N PRO A 98 -4.03 -11.80 -9.73
CA PRO A 98 -5.26 -12.19 -10.40
C PRO A 98 -6.22 -11.01 -10.35
N HIS A 99 -6.70 -10.59 -11.52
CA HIS A 99 -7.88 -9.74 -11.58
C HIS A 99 -8.98 -10.58 -10.96
N ARG A 100 -9.37 -10.29 -9.71
CA ARG A 100 -10.58 -10.87 -9.14
C ARG A 100 -11.72 -10.28 -9.95
N ALA A 101 -12.01 -10.90 -11.09
CA ALA A 101 -13.28 -10.73 -11.77
C ALA A 101 -14.32 -11.11 -10.73
N GLN A 102 -15.15 -10.13 -10.38
CA GLN A 102 -16.37 -10.31 -9.61
C GLN A 102 -17.10 -11.50 -10.25
N ARG A 103 -16.98 -12.70 -9.66
CA ARG A 103 -17.91 -13.78 -9.95
C ARG A 103 -19.15 -13.40 -9.18
N ASP A 104 -20.04 -12.73 -9.88
CA ASP A 104 -21.43 -12.55 -9.48
C ASP A 104 -22.07 -13.95 -9.41
N ASP A 105 -21.89 -14.65 -8.29
CA ASP A 105 -22.83 -15.71 -7.91
C ASP A 105 -24.12 -15.03 -7.46
N VAL A 106 -24.86 -14.52 -8.46
CA VAL A 106 -26.31 -14.42 -8.38
C VAL A 106 -26.80 -15.86 -8.44
N THR A 107 -26.94 -16.50 -7.28
CA THR A 107 -27.81 -17.66 -7.16
C THR A 107 -29.10 -17.20 -6.50
N ALA A 108 -30.18 -17.43 -7.25
CA ALA A 108 -31.56 -17.10 -6.98
C ALA A 108 -32.11 -17.67 -5.67
#